data_AF-A0A5C7U8V7-F1
#
_entry.id   AF-A0A5C7U8V7-F1
#
_cell.length_a   1.000
_cell.length_b   1.000
_cell.length_c   1.000
_cell.angle_alpha   90.00
_cell.angle_beta   90.00
_cell.angle_gamma   90.00
#
_symmetry.space_group_name_H-M   'P 1'
#
loop_
_entity.id
_entity.type
_entity.pdbx_description
1 polymer ?
#
loop_
_entity_poly.entity_id
_entity_poly.type
_entity_poly.pdbx_seq_one_letter_code
_entity_poly.pdbx_strand_id
1 'polypeptide(L)'
;MVNPEDQENIRFQPYQTEGVEKPEEINTLRDIFAHQDYLQTVVYGNGISPRDFDGINRQAAISFYSVNHVALMDELHEALAEVGWKPWASSDHFNKDAVKGELVDALHFFVNLCLVSGITADDLIAGYKAKSAINEKRQQDGYDGVSTKCGLCKRALDDTAVECYVQDMPNGIEKYCAVEKRTY
;
A
#
# COMPACT_ATOMS: atom_id res chain seq x y z
N MET A 1 17.68 18.04 -23.73
CA MET A 1 16.76 17.47 -24.73
C MET A 1 17.21 16.04 -24.93
N VAL A 2 16.39 15.06 -24.55
CA VAL A 2 16.74 13.63 -24.64
C VAL A 2 16.58 13.18 -26.11
N ASN A 3 17.50 12.34 -26.58
CA ASN A 3 17.59 11.88 -27.97
C ASN A 3 16.34 11.09 -28.37
N PRO A 4 15.70 11.36 -29.53
CA PRO A 4 14.54 10.60 -30.01
C PRO A 4 14.77 9.09 -30.14
N GLU A 5 16.01 8.63 -30.34
CA GLU A 5 16.34 7.20 -30.42
C GLU A 5 16.27 6.48 -29.06
N ASP A 6 16.36 7.21 -27.94
CA ASP A 6 16.19 6.64 -26.59
C ASP A 6 14.71 6.36 -26.27
N GLN A 7 13.78 6.80 -27.13
CA GLN A 7 12.34 6.54 -26.98
C GLN A 7 11.89 5.24 -27.67
N GLU A 8 12.70 4.66 -28.57
CA GLU A 8 12.32 3.49 -29.38
C GLU A 8 12.85 2.13 -28.87
N ASN A 9 13.61 2.10 -27.78
CA ASN A 9 14.19 0.85 -27.23
C ASN A 9 13.60 0.39 -25.88
N ILE A 10 12.39 0.82 -25.52
CA ILE A 10 11.59 0.14 -24.49
C ILE A 10 10.71 -0.92 -25.14
N ARG A 11 11.30 -1.74 -26.01
CA ARG A 11 10.69 -3.00 -26.42
C ARG A 11 11.09 -4.01 -25.36
N PHE A 12 10.29 -4.10 -24.30
CA PHE A 12 10.42 -5.14 -23.29
C PHE A 12 10.48 -6.49 -24.02
N GLN A 13 11.67 -7.10 -24.03
CA GLN A 13 11.83 -8.47 -24.48
C GLN A 13 10.94 -9.33 -23.56
N PRO A 14 10.07 -10.19 -24.09
CA PRO A 14 9.28 -11.08 -23.24
C PRO A 14 10.24 -12.02 -22.53
N TYR A 15 10.37 -11.86 -21.21
CA TYR A 15 11.05 -12.81 -20.34
C TYR A 15 10.02 -13.69 -19.61
N GLN A 16 10.44 -14.91 -19.27
CA GLN A 16 9.57 -16.06 -19.12
C GLN A 16 8.57 -15.93 -17.97
N THR A 17 7.29 -16.19 -18.28
CA THR A 17 6.18 -16.35 -17.32
C THR A 17 6.26 -17.65 -16.50
N GLU A 18 7.43 -18.30 -16.46
CA GLU A 18 7.60 -19.58 -15.75
C GLU A 18 7.38 -19.36 -14.25
N GLY A 19 6.24 -19.82 -13.74
CA GLY A 19 5.91 -19.85 -12.31
C GLY A 19 4.74 -18.97 -11.86
N VAL A 20 4.18 -18.09 -12.71
CA VAL A 20 2.97 -17.31 -12.38
C VAL A 20 1.74 -17.97 -13.01
N GLU A 21 1.05 -18.79 -12.23
CA GLU A 21 -0.13 -19.53 -12.67
C GLU A 21 -1.42 -18.89 -12.15
N LYS A 22 -2.48 -18.97 -12.97
CA LYS A 22 -3.82 -18.59 -12.52
C LYS A 22 -4.30 -19.65 -11.51
N PRO A 23 -4.68 -19.27 -10.27
CA PRO A 23 -5.28 -20.21 -9.35
C PRO A 23 -6.63 -20.73 -9.87
N GLU A 24 -6.91 -22.02 -9.67
CA GLU A 24 -8.16 -22.66 -10.09
C GLU A 24 -9.37 -22.12 -9.30
N GLU A 25 -9.16 -21.83 -8.01
CA GLU A 25 -10.15 -21.25 -7.10
C GLU A 25 -9.53 -20.12 -6.27
N ILE A 26 -10.37 -19.19 -5.79
CA ILE A 26 -9.94 -18.06 -4.95
C ILE A 26 -10.68 -18.14 -3.62
N ASN A 27 -10.04 -18.71 -2.60
CA ASN A 27 -10.64 -18.96 -1.29
C ASN A 27 -9.89 -18.26 -0.14
N THR A 28 -8.63 -17.88 -0.37
CA THR A 28 -7.74 -17.31 0.63
C THR A 28 -7.10 -16.00 0.14
N LEU A 29 -6.53 -15.24 1.08
CA LEU A 29 -5.74 -14.06 0.73
C LEU A 29 -4.55 -14.41 -0.16
N ARG A 30 -3.95 -15.60 0.00
CA ARG A 30 -2.88 -16.07 -0.87
C ARG A 30 -3.37 -16.24 -2.30
N ASP A 31 -4.57 -16.81 -2.48
CA ASP A 31 -5.16 -17.02 -3.80
C ASP A 31 -5.49 -15.68 -4.47
N ILE A 32 -5.96 -14.68 -3.70
CA ILE A 32 -6.17 -13.32 -4.21
C ILE A 32 -4.84 -12.72 -4.68
N PHE A 33 -3.77 -12.83 -3.90
CA PHE A 33 -2.45 -12.34 -4.28
C PHE A 33 -1.93 -13.05 -5.53
N ALA A 34 -2.05 -14.38 -5.58
CA ALA A 34 -1.63 -15.18 -6.74
C ALA A 34 -2.42 -14.83 -8.00
N HIS A 35 -3.75 -14.69 -7.89
CA HIS A 35 -4.61 -14.30 -9.00
C HIS A 35 -4.29 -12.88 -9.49
N GLN A 36 -4.03 -11.95 -8.56
CA GLN A 36 -3.67 -10.59 -8.94
C GLN A 36 -2.31 -10.53 -9.62
N ASP A 37 -1.33 -11.28 -9.14
CA ASP A 37 -0.01 -11.41 -9.77
C ASP A 37 -0.15 -12.00 -11.18
N TYR A 38 -1.01 -13.02 -11.36
CA TYR A 38 -1.35 -13.55 -12.69
C TYR A 38 -1.98 -12.49 -13.61
N LEU A 39 -2.96 -11.72 -13.13
CA LEU A 39 -3.57 -10.67 -13.94
C LEU A 39 -2.53 -9.62 -14.37
N GLN A 40 -1.73 -9.12 -13.43
CA GLN A 40 -0.74 -8.09 -13.73
C GLN A 40 0.42 -8.62 -14.58
N THR A 41 0.84 -9.87 -14.39
CA THR A 41 1.97 -10.45 -15.14
C THR A 41 1.53 -10.93 -16.52
N VAL A 42 0.50 -11.76 -16.58
CA VAL A 42 0.13 -12.53 -17.78
C VAL A 42 -0.92 -11.82 -18.62
N VAL A 43 -1.92 -11.20 -17.98
CA VAL A 43 -3.04 -10.56 -18.71
C VAL A 43 -2.68 -9.14 -19.15
N TYR A 44 -2.06 -8.34 -18.27
CA TYR A 44 -1.79 -6.92 -18.53
C TYR A 44 -0.30 -6.60 -18.79
N GLY A 45 0.63 -7.31 -18.15
CA GLY A 45 2.04 -6.91 -18.05
C GLY A 45 3.02 -7.57 -19.01
N ASN A 46 2.52 -8.26 -20.05
CA ASN A 46 3.34 -8.90 -21.09
C ASN A 46 4.46 -9.82 -20.53
N GLY A 47 4.20 -10.47 -19.40
CA GLY A 47 5.09 -11.45 -18.78
C GLY A 47 6.02 -10.91 -17.70
N ILE A 48 5.91 -9.64 -17.31
CA ILE A 48 6.73 -9.08 -16.22
C ILE A 48 5.88 -8.89 -14.97
N SER A 49 6.26 -9.54 -13.87
CA SER A 49 5.58 -9.36 -12.58
C SER A 49 5.88 -7.97 -12.00
N PRO A 50 4.88 -7.30 -11.38
CA PRO A 50 5.13 -6.08 -10.62
C PRO A 50 6.20 -6.23 -9.54
N ARG A 51 6.40 -7.45 -9.01
CA ARG A 51 7.41 -7.77 -8.00
C ARG A 51 8.83 -7.50 -8.49
N ASP A 52 9.07 -7.64 -9.79
CA ASP A 52 10.40 -7.55 -10.38
C ASP A 52 10.72 -6.14 -10.90
N PHE A 53 9.73 -5.24 -10.91
CA PHE A 53 9.90 -3.90 -11.47
C PHE A 53 11.04 -3.14 -10.82
N ASP A 54 11.25 -3.27 -9.51
CA ASP A 54 12.31 -2.52 -8.84
C ASP A 54 13.72 -2.99 -9.25
N GLY A 55 13.88 -4.30 -9.43
CA GLY A 55 15.14 -4.92 -9.87
C GLY A 55 15.45 -4.64 -11.34
N ILE A 56 14.42 -4.50 -12.18
CA ILE A 56 14.56 -4.24 -13.62
C ILE A 56 14.68 -2.74 -13.92
N ASN A 57 13.77 -1.94 -13.35
CA ASN A 57 13.64 -0.52 -13.58
C ASN A 57 12.89 0.18 -12.42
N ARG A 58 13.65 0.79 -11.50
CA ARG A 58 13.14 1.61 -10.39
C ARG A 58 12.03 2.59 -10.81
N GLN A 59 12.14 3.24 -11.97
CA GLN A 59 11.14 4.20 -12.44
C GLN A 59 9.82 3.53 -12.81
N ALA A 60 9.86 2.29 -13.32
CA ALA A 60 8.66 1.50 -13.57
C ALA A 60 7.96 1.13 -12.26
N ALA A 61 8.71 0.72 -11.23
CA ALA A 61 8.16 0.44 -9.91
C ALA A 61 7.48 1.69 -9.29
N ILE A 62 8.15 2.85 -9.35
CA ILE A 62 7.60 4.12 -8.86
C ILE A 62 6.32 4.50 -9.62
N SER A 63 6.32 4.37 -10.95
CA SER A 63 5.16 4.68 -11.79
C SER A 63 3.99 3.76 -11.47
N PHE A 64 4.22 2.44 -11.42
CA PHE A 64 3.21 1.46 -11.11
C PHE A 64 2.61 1.70 -9.71
N TYR A 65 3.45 1.95 -8.70
CA TYR A 65 2.97 2.30 -7.37
C TYR A 65 2.09 3.56 -7.41
N SER A 66 2.54 4.62 -8.10
CA SER A 66 1.84 5.90 -8.15
C SER A 66 0.46 5.79 -8.82
N VAL A 67 0.37 5.07 -9.94
CA VAL A 67 -0.90 4.86 -10.66
C VAL A 67 -1.88 4.06 -9.83
N ASN A 68 -1.43 2.92 -9.26
CA ASN A 68 -2.31 2.08 -8.43
C ASN A 68 -2.73 2.79 -7.14
N HIS A 69 -1.89 3.67 -6.59
CA HIS A 69 -2.25 4.46 -5.42
C HIS A 69 -3.37 5.46 -5.73
N VAL A 70 -3.28 6.16 -6.88
CA VAL A 70 -4.34 7.08 -7.32
C VAL A 70 -5.63 6.32 -7.65
N ALA A 71 -5.53 5.19 -8.35
CA ALA A 71 -6.68 4.35 -8.66
C ALA A 71 -7.39 3.85 -7.40
N LEU A 72 -6.64 3.34 -6.42
CA LEU A 72 -7.19 2.96 -5.10
C LEU A 72 -7.96 4.11 -4.45
N MET A 73 -7.41 5.33 -4.47
CA MET A 73 -8.08 6.49 -3.91
C MET A 73 -9.36 6.85 -4.66
N ASP A 74 -9.38 6.68 -5.97
CA ASP A 74 -10.55 6.94 -6.82
C ASP A 74 -11.69 5.96 -6.49
N GLU A 75 -11.41 4.65 -6.45
CA GLU A 75 -12.40 3.63 -6.07
C GLU A 75 -12.98 3.85 -4.66
N LEU A 76 -12.17 4.36 -3.73
CA LEU A 76 -12.65 4.73 -2.39
C LEU A 76 -13.56 5.98 -2.43
N HIS A 77 -13.37 6.89 -3.38
CA HIS A 77 -14.30 8.00 -3.60
C HIS A 77 -15.60 7.52 -4.28
N GLU A 78 -15.54 6.54 -5.19
CA GLU A 78 -16.74 5.90 -5.75
C GLU A 78 -17.54 5.21 -4.62
N ALA A 79 -16.88 4.45 -3.74
CA ALA A 79 -17.51 3.86 -2.56
C ALA A 79 -18.16 4.93 -1.65
N LEU A 80 -17.53 6.10 -1.49
CA LEU A 80 -18.08 7.20 -0.70
C LEU A 80 -19.29 7.86 -1.38
N ALA A 81 -19.35 7.87 -2.72
CA ALA A 81 -20.47 8.42 -3.48
C ALA A 81 -21.77 7.63 -3.26
N GLU A 82 -21.67 6.37 -2.87
CA GLU A 82 -22.78 5.47 -2.54
C GLU A 82 -23.29 5.62 -1.08
N VAL A 83 -22.80 6.63 -0.38
CA VAL A 83 -23.17 6.98 0.99
C VAL A 83 -23.62 8.45 1.06
N GLY A 84 -24.70 8.72 1.80
CA GLY A 84 -25.16 10.05 2.18
C GLY A 84 -24.20 10.78 3.13
N TRP A 85 -22.96 11.04 2.72
CA TRP A 85 -21.89 11.49 3.61
C TRP A 85 -21.93 12.98 3.97
N LYS A 86 -22.65 13.79 3.18
CA LYS A 86 -22.70 15.25 3.37
C LYS A 86 -23.66 15.59 4.52
N PRO A 87 -23.18 16.04 5.68
CA PRO A 87 -24.05 16.32 6.83
C PRO A 87 -25.01 17.49 6.62
N TRP A 88 -24.82 18.31 5.57
CA TRP A 88 -25.70 19.41 5.18
C TRP A 88 -26.72 19.04 4.09
N ALA A 89 -26.71 17.80 3.60
CA ALA A 89 -27.67 17.31 2.61
C ALA A 89 -28.73 16.44 3.29
N SER A 90 -29.94 16.39 2.73
CA SER A 90 -31.03 15.52 3.22
C SER A 90 -30.92 14.07 2.73
N SER A 91 -29.86 13.73 1.99
CA SER A 91 -29.68 12.41 1.40
C SER A 91 -29.21 11.43 2.47
N ASP A 92 -29.99 10.37 2.71
CA ASP A 92 -29.73 9.32 3.70
C ASP A 92 -29.75 7.96 3.01
N HIS A 93 -28.80 7.75 2.09
CA HIS A 93 -28.63 6.49 1.37
C HIS A 93 -27.35 5.80 1.83
N PHE A 94 -27.36 4.48 1.75
CA PHE A 94 -26.18 3.65 1.92
C PHE A 94 -26.37 2.42 1.05
N ASN A 95 -25.91 2.51 -0.21
CA ASN A 95 -26.11 1.48 -1.22
C ASN A 95 -25.05 0.37 -1.05
N LYS A 96 -25.27 -0.49 -0.05
CA LYS A 96 -24.27 -1.49 0.40
C LYS A 96 -23.73 -2.40 -0.70
N ASP A 97 -24.56 -2.79 -1.68
CA ASP A 97 -24.11 -3.65 -2.77
C ASP A 97 -23.19 -2.92 -3.76
N ALA A 98 -23.44 -1.64 -4.02
CA ALA A 98 -22.56 -0.80 -4.83
C ALA A 98 -21.23 -0.55 -4.08
N VAL A 99 -21.30 -0.14 -2.81
CA VAL A 99 -20.11 0.00 -1.94
C VAL A 99 -19.26 -1.27 -1.92
N LYS A 100 -19.90 -2.45 -1.87
CA LYS A 100 -19.19 -3.72 -1.92
C LYS A 100 -18.44 -3.91 -3.24
N GLY A 101 -19.01 -3.49 -4.37
CA GLY A 101 -18.34 -3.51 -5.68
C GLY A 101 -17.08 -2.65 -5.66
N GLU A 102 -17.22 -1.38 -5.30
CA GLU A 102 -16.08 -0.44 -5.29
C GLU A 102 -14.98 -0.84 -4.29
N LEU A 103 -15.35 -1.47 -3.17
CA LEU A 103 -14.36 -2.03 -2.23
C LEU A 103 -13.61 -3.26 -2.79
N VAL A 104 -14.22 -4.03 -3.69
CA VAL A 104 -13.55 -5.12 -4.41
C VAL A 104 -12.59 -4.55 -5.47
N ASP A 105 -12.97 -3.48 -6.16
CA ASP A 105 -12.09 -2.80 -7.11
C ASP A 105 -10.90 -2.13 -6.39
N ALA A 106 -11.16 -1.47 -5.26
CA ALA A 106 -10.13 -1.00 -4.35
C ALA A 106 -9.17 -2.13 -3.90
N LEU A 107 -9.68 -3.34 -3.64
CA LEU A 107 -8.84 -4.47 -3.24
C LEU A 107 -7.83 -4.85 -4.34
N HIS A 108 -8.21 -4.80 -5.62
CA HIS A 108 -7.28 -5.06 -6.73
C HIS A 108 -6.08 -4.10 -6.70
N PHE A 109 -6.35 -2.80 -6.55
CA PHE A 109 -5.29 -1.79 -6.49
C PHE A 109 -4.46 -1.87 -5.22
N PHE A 110 -5.07 -2.18 -4.08
CA PHE A 110 -4.34 -2.40 -2.83
C PHE A 110 -3.37 -3.59 -2.94
N VAL A 111 -3.80 -4.71 -3.53
CA VAL A 111 -2.93 -5.87 -3.74
C VAL A 111 -1.81 -5.54 -4.72
N ASN A 112 -2.06 -4.76 -5.78
CA ASN A 112 -1.01 -4.27 -6.68
C ASN A 112 0.08 -3.48 -5.95
N LEU A 113 -0.31 -2.60 -5.01
CA LEU A 113 0.65 -1.89 -4.16
C LEU A 113 1.48 -2.85 -3.31
N CYS A 114 0.88 -3.91 -2.79
CA CYS A 114 1.59 -4.95 -2.05
C CYS A 114 2.60 -5.69 -2.95
N LEU A 115 2.19 -6.09 -4.16
CA LEU A 115 3.04 -6.83 -5.11
C LEU A 115 4.31 -6.04 -5.45
N VAL A 116 4.17 -4.78 -5.88
CA VAL A 116 5.33 -3.94 -6.27
C VAL A 116 6.22 -3.59 -5.07
N SER A 117 5.67 -3.61 -3.85
CA SER A 117 6.41 -3.37 -2.61
C SER A 117 7.06 -4.63 -2.05
N GLY A 118 6.94 -5.78 -2.72
CA GLY A 118 7.47 -7.06 -2.24
C GLY A 118 6.72 -7.66 -1.05
N ILE A 119 5.54 -7.14 -0.71
CA ILE A 119 4.72 -7.64 0.41
C ILE A 119 4.00 -8.91 -0.03
N THR A 120 4.05 -9.96 0.80
CA THR A 120 3.28 -11.18 0.60
C THR A 120 1.99 -11.18 1.41
N ALA A 121 1.06 -12.08 1.07
CA ALA A 121 -0.16 -12.29 1.87
C ALA A 121 0.17 -12.67 3.33
N ASP A 122 1.27 -13.39 3.57
CA ASP A 122 1.72 -13.75 4.92
C ASP A 122 2.23 -12.57 5.70
N ASP A 123 3.03 -11.71 5.07
CA ASP A 123 3.53 -10.48 5.69
C ASP A 123 2.35 -9.60 6.13
N LEU A 124 1.33 -9.49 5.28
CA LEU A 124 0.13 -8.71 5.58
C LEU A 124 -0.67 -9.31 6.74
N ILE A 125 -0.86 -10.64 6.76
CA ILE A 125 -1.55 -11.34 7.85
C ILE A 125 -0.77 -11.19 9.18
N ALA A 126 0.55 -11.36 9.14
CA ALA A 126 1.41 -11.23 10.31
C ALA A 126 1.37 -9.80 10.86
N GLY A 127 1.50 -8.79 9.99
CA GLY A 127 1.39 -7.38 10.35
C GLY A 127 0.02 -7.02 10.93
N TYR A 128 -1.06 -7.50 10.33
CA TYR A 128 -2.42 -7.29 10.84
C TYR A 128 -2.58 -7.87 12.26
N LYS A 129 -2.16 -9.12 12.49
CA LYS A 129 -2.25 -9.76 13.81
C LYS A 129 -1.48 -9.00 14.87
N ALA A 130 -0.24 -8.63 14.58
CA ALA A 130 0.60 -7.85 15.49
C ALA A 130 -0.05 -6.50 15.82
N LYS A 131 -0.53 -5.78 14.80
CA LYS A 131 -1.16 -4.48 14.99
C LYS A 131 -2.48 -4.56 15.76
N SER A 132 -3.29 -5.58 15.46
CA SER A 132 -4.56 -5.82 16.14
C SER A 132 -4.36 -6.07 17.63
N ALA A 133 -3.41 -6.93 18.00
CA ALA A 133 -3.09 -7.21 19.40
C ALA A 133 -2.62 -5.95 20.17
N ILE A 134 -1.79 -5.12 19.54
CA ILE A 134 -1.36 -3.83 20.12
C ILE A 134 -2.57 -2.90 20.32
N ASN A 135 -3.43 -2.78 19.32
CA ASN A 135 -4.60 -1.90 19.38
C ASN A 135 -5.61 -2.36 20.43
N GLU A 136 -5.86 -3.67 20.55
CA GLU A 136 -6.73 -4.25 21.57
C GLU A 136 -6.18 -3.97 22.97
N LYS A 137 -4.89 -4.22 23.20
CA LYS A 137 -4.22 -3.91 24.46
C LYS A 137 -4.33 -2.42 24.82
N ARG A 138 -4.11 -1.52 23.86
CA ARG A 138 -4.27 -0.07 24.07
C ARG A 138 -5.68 0.27 24.56
N GLN A 139 -6.72 -0.29 23.94
CA GLN A 139 -8.10 -0.03 24.37
C GLN A 139 -8.36 -0.54 25.79
N GLN A 140 -7.85 -1.73 26.15
CA GLN A 140 -7.94 -2.27 27.51
C GLN A 140 -7.22 -1.37 28.54
N ASP A 141 -6.10 -0.77 28.14
CA ASP A 141 -5.26 0.09 28.98
C ASP A 141 -5.75 1.57 29.02
N GLY A 142 -6.92 1.88 28.44
CA GLY A 142 -7.51 3.23 28.51
C GLY A 142 -6.96 4.24 27.50
N TYR A 143 -6.65 3.80 26.28
CA TYR A 143 -6.06 4.62 25.22
C TYR A 143 -6.82 5.91 24.90
N ASP A 144 -6.15 7.05 25.14
CA ASP A 144 -6.65 8.41 24.87
C ASP A 144 -6.35 8.93 23.45
N GLY A 145 -5.58 8.16 22.66
CA GLY A 145 -5.19 8.53 21.30
C GLY A 145 -4.13 9.63 21.18
N VAL A 146 -3.59 10.13 22.30
CA VAL A 146 -2.68 11.30 22.36
C VAL A 146 -1.39 10.97 23.10
N SER A 147 -1.48 10.43 24.32
CA SER A 147 -0.34 10.22 25.23
C SER A 147 0.72 9.26 24.71
N THR A 148 0.33 8.33 23.85
CA THR A 148 1.18 7.26 23.30
C THR A 148 1.68 7.57 21.89
N LYS A 149 1.57 8.84 21.45
CA LYS A 149 2.00 9.27 20.11
C LYS A 149 3.09 10.34 20.18
N CYS A 150 3.97 10.31 19.18
CA CYS A 150 4.94 11.37 18.95
C CYS A 150 4.22 12.70 18.67
N GLY A 151 4.58 13.75 19.41
CA GLY A 151 3.98 15.08 19.26
C GLY A 151 4.18 15.70 17.87
N LEU A 152 5.23 15.29 17.13
CA LEU A 152 5.59 15.82 15.81
C LEU A 152 4.95 15.03 14.68
N CYS A 153 5.34 13.76 14.50
CA CYS A 153 4.90 12.95 13.36
C CYS A 153 3.62 12.15 13.60
N LYS A 154 3.06 12.20 14.83
CA LYS A 154 1.86 11.46 15.26
C LYS A 154 1.95 9.94 15.19
N ARG A 155 3.12 9.36 14.88
CA ARG A 155 3.36 7.91 15.00
C ARG A 155 3.24 7.46 16.45
N ALA A 156 2.88 6.21 16.66
CA ALA A 156 2.84 5.64 18.00
C ALA A 156 4.27 5.43 18.52
N LEU A 157 4.51 5.69 19.81
CA LEU A 157 5.85 5.61 20.41
C LEU A 157 6.35 4.17 20.60
N ASP A 158 5.43 3.20 20.53
CA ASP A 158 5.65 1.76 20.58
C ASP A 158 5.74 1.13 19.18
N ASP A 159 5.86 1.94 18.12
CA ASP A 159 6.09 1.47 16.74
C ASP A 159 7.58 1.15 16.55
N THR A 160 7.91 -0.11 16.28
CA THR A 160 9.30 -0.59 16.16
C THR A 160 9.94 -0.29 14.81
N ALA A 161 9.18 0.18 13.82
CA ALA A 161 9.71 0.45 12.49
C ALA A 161 10.49 1.78 12.41
N VAL A 162 10.21 2.73 13.31
CA VAL A 162 10.81 4.08 13.32
C VAL A 162 10.94 4.58 14.76
N GLU A 163 12.18 4.81 15.20
CA GLU A 163 12.43 5.36 16.54
C GLU A 163 12.35 6.90 16.55
N CYS A 164 11.99 7.45 17.72
CA CYS A 164 12.02 8.89 17.96
C CYS A 164 13.37 9.29 18.57
N TYR A 165 14.15 10.06 17.83
CA TYR A 165 15.45 10.57 18.28
C TYR A 165 15.34 12.01 18.77
N VAL A 166 16.06 12.30 19.86
CA VAL A 166 16.33 13.65 20.35
C VAL A 166 17.85 13.83 20.32
N GLN A 167 18.32 14.87 19.65
CA GLN A 167 19.75 15.17 19.53
C GLN A 167 20.02 16.64 19.84
N ASP A 168 21.03 16.87 20.69
CA ASP A 168 21.59 18.20 20.90
C ASP A 168 22.42 18.58 19.66
N MET A 169 22.02 19.65 19.00
CA MET A 169 22.70 20.23 17.85
C MET A 169 23.32 21.58 18.25
N PRO A 170 24.33 22.10 17.52
CA PRO A 170 24.97 23.38 17.82
C PRO A 170 23.99 24.57 17.94
N ASN A 171 22.83 24.48 17.27
CA ASN A 171 21.82 25.55 17.22
C ASN A 171 20.52 25.20 17.97
N GLY A 172 20.52 24.17 18.81
CA GLY A 172 19.35 23.78 19.61
C GLY A 172 19.08 22.27 19.62
N ILE A 173 17.91 21.88 20.13
CA ILE A 173 17.49 20.47 20.18
C ILE A 173 16.74 20.12 18.90
N GLU A 174 17.25 19.15 18.13
CA GLU A 174 16.52 18.55 17.01
C GLU A 174 15.75 17.31 17.51
N LYS A 175 14.47 17.20 17.12
CA LYS A 175 13.64 16.01 17.36
C LYS A 175 13.18 15.49 16.01
N TYR A 176 13.50 14.24 15.70
CA TYR A 176 13.14 13.63 14.42
C TYR A 176 12.84 12.14 14.60
N CYS A 177 12.13 11.55 13.63
CA CYS A 177 11.83 10.13 13.61
C CYS A 177 12.56 9.49 12.43
N ALA A 178 13.32 8.42 12.66
CA ALA A 178 14.09 7.73 11.63
C ALA A 178 14.22 6.23 11.92
N VAL A 179 14.55 5.43 10.91
CA VAL A 179 14.85 4.01 11.08
C VAL A 179 16.17 3.83 11.85
N GLU A 180 17.12 4.72 11.63
CA GLU A 180 18.41 4.76 12.32
C GLU A 180 18.74 6.18 12.79
N LYS A 181 19.55 6.29 13.84
CA LYS A 181 20.04 7.57 14.33
C LYS A 181 20.93 8.22 13.27
N ARG A 182 20.61 9.45 12.86
CA ARG A 182 21.50 10.24 12.01
C ARG A 182 22.82 10.48 12.75
N THR A 183 23.93 10.25 12.05
CA THR A 183 25.25 10.70 12.49
C THR A 183 25.62 11.89 11.61
N TYR A 184 25.84 13.04 12.25
CA TYR A 184 26.29 14.28 11.61
C TYR A 184 27.76 14.49 11.93
#